data_AF-A0A2M7JNN5-F1
#
_entry.id   AF-A0A2M7JNN5-F1
#
_cell.length_a   1.000
_cell.length_b   1.000
_cell.length_c   1.000
_cell.angle_alpha   90.00
_cell.angle_beta   90.00
_cell.angle_gamma   90.00
#
_symmetry.space_group_name_H-M   'P 1'
#
loop_
_entity.id
_entity.type
_entity.pdbx_description
1 polymer ?
#
loop_
_entity_poly.entity_id
_entity_poly.type
_entity_poly.pdbx_seq_one_letter_code
_entity_poly.pdbx_strand_id
1 'polypeptide(L)'
;ADMLALASAIVPYKDEKLAQFFKVPMNEDGFFVEAHAKLGPSEFSTDGVFLCGLAHYPKPIDESVAHAQAASSRAVRLLARKNISVSGTVAQTNPLYCSSCGICVSICPYSAPHFIEKGPFTGRAEINPVLCKGCGLCVASCRSGAINLKGFGTDQIMAMINEM
;
A
#
# COMPACT_ATOMS: atom_id res chain seq x y z
N ALA A 1 12.88 47.81 23.74
CA ALA A 1 12.12 46.55 23.74
C ALA A 1 12.96 45.54 24.51
N ASP A 2 12.46 45.03 25.63
CA ASP A 2 13.24 44.19 26.57
C ASP A 2 12.98 42.69 26.39
N MET A 3 12.09 42.31 25.47
CA MET A 3 11.76 40.93 25.14
C MET A 3 11.55 40.76 23.63
N LEU A 4 12.04 39.65 23.11
CA LEU A 4 11.82 39.18 21.74
C LEU A 4 11.17 37.79 21.80
N ALA A 5 9.95 37.67 21.32
CA ALA A 5 9.26 36.38 21.19
C ALA A 5 9.38 35.88 19.74
N LEU A 6 9.94 34.69 19.55
CA LEU A 6 10.08 34.05 18.25
C LEU A 6 8.92 33.07 18.02
N ALA A 7 8.12 33.30 16.98
CA ALA A 7 7.08 32.36 16.54
C ALA A 7 7.71 31.23 15.71
N SER A 8 8.23 30.20 16.38
CA SER A 8 8.87 29.06 15.73
C SER A 8 7.88 28.25 14.89
N ALA A 9 8.34 27.77 13.73
CA ALA A 9 7.56 26.89 12.88
C ALA A 9 7.34 25.50 13.49
N ILE A 10 6.26 24.84 13.09
CA ILE A 10 6.03 23.42 13.36
C ILE A 10 6.82 22.61 12.33
N VAL A 11 7.67 21.72 12.81
CA VAL A 11 8.47 20.81 11.97
C VAL A 11 7.95 19.37 12.16
N PRO A 12 7.99 18.53 11.13
CA PRO A 12 7.54 17.16 11.25
C PRO A 12 8.51 16.34 12.10
N TYR A 13 7.97 15.34 12.77
CA TYR A 13 8.77 14.30 13.39
C TYR A 13 9.25 13.36 12.28
N LYS A 14 10.54 13.48 11.91
CA LYS A 14 11.18 12.75 10.78
C LYS A 14 11.28 11.24 11.06
N ASP A 15 10.14 10.56 11.08
CA ASP A 15 10.06 9.12 11.36
C ASP A 15 9.85 8.32 10.08
N GLU A 16 10.90 8.30 9.26
CA GLU A 16 10.95 7.49 8.03
C GLU A 16 10.75 6.01 8.33
N LYS A 17 11.15 5.54 9.51
CA LYS A 17 10.95 4.15 9.94
C LYS A 17 9.47 3.83 10.09
N LEU A 18 8.70 4.74 10.69
CA LEU A 18 7.24 4.59 10.81
C LEU A 18 6.57 4.62 9.45
N ALA A 19 6.99 5.52 8.57
CA ALA A 19 6.48 5.62 7.21
C ALA A 19 6.71 4.33 6.40
N GLN A 20 7.92 3.77 6.48
CA GLN A 20 8.28 2.50 5.84
C GLN A 20 7.52 1.32 6.44
N PHE A 21 7.35 1.29 7.78
CA PHE A 21 6.63 0.23 8.47
C PHE A 21 5.17 0.15 8.02
N PHE A 22 4.47 1.30 7.97
CA PHE A 22 3.07 1.37 7.51
C PHE A 22 2.92 1.48 5.99
N LYS A 23 4.02 1.63 5.26
CA LYS A 23 4.06 1.80 3.79
C LYS A 23 3.20 2.99 3.36
N VAL A 24 3.40 4.14 4.03
CA VAL A 24 2.68 5.39 3.76
C VAL A 24 3.61 6.44 3.17
N PRO A 25 3.13 7.27 2.24
CA PRO A 25 3.93 8.31 1.60
C PRO A 25 4.21 9.48 2.54
N MET A 26 5.35 10.15 2.31
CA MET A 26 5.72 11.42 2.94
C MET A 26 6.03 12.46 1.85
N ASN A 27 5.82 13.73 2.14
CA ASN A 27 6.21 14.84 1.27
C ASN A 27 7.68 15.26 1.50
N GLU A 28 8.17 16.20 0.70
CA GLU A 28 9.55 16.71 0.79
C GLU A 28 9.87 17.39 2.13
N ASP A 29 8.85 17.95 2.79
CA ASP A 29 8.98 18.56 4.11
C ASP A 29 9.09 17.52 5.24
N GLY A 30 8.69 16.28 5.00
CA GLY A 30 8.70 15.17 5.95
C GLY A 30 7.37 14.95 6.69
N PHE A 31 6.26 15.50 6.22
CA PHE A 31 4.92 15.17 6.70
C PHE A 31 4.31 14.01 5.90
N PHE A 32 3.33 13.33 6.49
CA PHE A 32 2.58 12.27 5.82
C PHE A 32 1.61 12.83 4.78
N VAL A 33 1.47 12.13 3.66
CA VAL A 33 0.61 12.55 2.54
C VAL A 33 -0.69 11.75 2.53
N GLU A 34 -1.80 12.45 2.43
CA GLU A 34 -3.13 11.89 2.29
C GLU A 34 -3.35 11.20 0.93
N ALA A 35 -4.38 10.37 0.82
CA ALA A 35 -4.72 9.67 -0.42
C ALA A 35 -5.17 10.67 -1.51
N HIS A 36 -5.96 11.66 -1.12
CA HIS A 36 -6.40 12.74 -2.01
C HIS A 36 -6.92 13.93 -1.19
N ALA A 37 -6.45 15.14 -1.50
CA ALA A 37 -6.75 16.40 -0.81
C ALA A 37 -8.25 16.77 -0.63
N LYS A 38 -9.18 16.04 -1.26
CA LYS A 38 -10.62 16.32 -1.23
C LYS A 38 -11.44 15.08 -0.97
N LEU A 39 -11.14 13.99 -1.66
CA LEU A 39 -11.91 12.75 -1.58
C LEU A 39 -11.50 11.83 -0.42
N GLY A 40 -10.27 11.97 0.07
CA GLY A 40 -9.74 11.16 1.17
C GLY A 40 -8.67 11.93 1.96
N PRO A 41 -9.03 13.06 2.60
CA PRO A 41 -8.06 13.92 3.30
C PRO A 41 -7.46 13.28 4.56
N SER A 42 -8.14 12.27 5.13
CA SER A 42 -7.74 11.57 6.36
C SER A 42 -7.36 10.11 6.13
N GLU A 43 -7.12 9.75 4.88
CA GLU A 43 -6.84 8.39 4.43
C GLU A 43 -5.47 8.34 3.79
N PHE A 44 -4.84 7.18 3.81
CA PHE A 44 -3.66 6.92 3.00
C PHE A 44 -4.03 6.15 1.73
N SER A 45 -3.11 6.11 0.77
CA SER A 45 -3.17 5.17 -0.37
C SER A 45 -3.15 3.69 0.08
N THR A 46 -2.66 3.44 1.29
CA THR A 46 -2.65 2.12 1.93
C THR A 46 -3.93 1.91 2.72
N ASP A 47 -4.79 0.99 2.24
CA ASP A 47 -6.07 0.69 2.89
C ASP A 47 -5.92 0.33 4.37
N GLY A 48 -6.81 0.88 5.20
CA GLY A 48 -6.86 0.59 6.63
C GLY A 48 -5.89 1.42 7.48
N VAL A 49 -5.07 2.27 6.87
CA VAL A 49 -4.25 3.27 7.56
C VAL A 49 -4.89 4.64 7.36
N PHE A 50 -5.02 5.40 8.45
CA PHE A 50 -5.66 6.72 8.46
C PHE A 50 -4.73 7.77 9.05
N LEU A 51 -4.97 9.02 8.71
CA LEU A 51 -4.11 10.16 9.04
C LEU A 51 -4.92 11.20 9.85
N CYS A 52 -4.34 11.70 10.95
CA CYS A 52 -4.92 12.79 11.72
C CYS A 52 -3.87 13.69 12.39
N GLY A 53 -4.26 14.91 12.75
CA GLY A 53 -3.43 15.85 13.50
C GLY A 53 -2.24 16.44 12.73
N LEU A 54 -1.23 16.89 13.47
CA LEU A 54 -0.05 17.61 12.95
C LEU A 54 0.90 16.73 12.12
N ALA A 55 0.74 15.41 12.17
CA ALA A 55 1.53 14.48 11.35
C ALA A 55 1.26 14.67 9.83
N HIS A 56 0.11 15.26 9.49
CA HIS A 56 -0.27 15.62 8.12
C HIS A 56 0.34 16.94 7.65
N TYR A 57 0.18 18.01 8.45
CA TYR A 57 0.80 19.33 8.23
C TYR A 57 0.50 20.25 9.42
N PRO A 58 1.20 21.40 9.57
CA PRO A 58 0.93 22.40 10.59
C PRO A 58 -0.51 22.95 10.49
N LYS A 59 -1.35 22.65 11.48
CA LYS A 59 -2.76 23.04 11.48
C LYS A 59 -3.24 23.45 12.88
N PRO A 60 -4.27 24.29 13.00
CA PRO A 60 -4.82 24.65 14.30
C PRO A 60 -5.60 23.50 14.95
N ILE A 61 -5.96 23.68 16.21
CA ILE A 61 -6.51 22.61 17.05
C ILE A 61 -7.90 22.17 16.61
N ASP A 62 -8.74 23.09 16.19
CA ASP A 62 -10.07 22.85 15.64
C ASP A 62 -9.99 21.94 14.41
N GLU A 63 -9.06 22.22 13.50
CA GLU A 63 -8.80 21.38 12.34
C GLU A 63 -8.25 20.01 12.74
N SER A 64 -7.34 19.95 13.72
CA SER A 64 -6.82 18.69 14.24
C SER A 64 -7.90 17.79 14.84
N VAL A 65 -8.86 18.39 15.56
CA VAL A 65 -10.01 17.69 16.15
C VAL A 65 -10.94 17.17 15.06
N ALA A 66 -11.27 18.00 14.06
CA ALA A 66 -12.07 17.57 12.92
C ALA A 66 -11.38 16.42 12.16
N HIS A 67 -10.06 16.49 11.99
CA HIS A 67 -9.27 15.48 11.33
C HIS A 67 -9.27 14.14 12.09
N ALA A 68 -9.17 14.20 13.43
CA ALA A 68 -9.27 13.02 14.29
C ALA A 68 -10.66 12.37 14.23
N GLN A 69 -11.73 13.17 14.20
CA GLN A 69 -13.10 12.67 14.04
C GLN A 69 -13.30 11.99 12.68
N ALA A 70 -12.78 12.58 11.60
CA ALA A 70 -12.82 12.01 10.26
C ALA A 70 -12.07 10.66 10.20
N ALA A 71 -10.83 10.60 10.67
CA ALA A 71 -10.04 9.37 10.72
C ALA A 71 -10.73 8.28 11.55
N SER A 72 -11.27 8.63 12.72
CA SER A 72 -12.00 7.70 13.59
C SER A 72 -13.25 7.14 12.91
N SER A 73 -14.02 7.99 12.22
CA SER A 73 -15.20 7.57 11.46
C SER A 73 -14.85 6.58 10.34
N ARG A 74 -13.76 6.84 9.61
CA ARG A 74 -13.27 5.94 8.56
C ARG A 74 -12.81 4.59 9.12
N ALA A 75 -12.07 4.60 10.23
CA ALA A 75 -11.63 3.40 10.91
C ALA A 75 -12.82 2.56 11.42
N VAL A 76 -13.77 3.18 12.10
CA VAL A 76 -14.98 2.50 12.60
C VAL A 76 -15.82 1.94 11.45
N ARG A 77 -15.96 2.65 10.33
CA ARG A 77 -16.67 2.15 9.14
C ARG A 77 -16.03 0.86 8.61
N LEU A 78 -14.70 0.74 8.66
CA LEU A 78 -14.01 -0.49 8.27
C LEU A 78 -14.27 -1.62 9.27
N LEU A 79 -14.13 -1.33 10.57
CA LEU A 79 -14.30 -2.29 11.66
C LEU A 79 -15.75 -2.78 11.83
N ALA A 80 -16.74 -1.96 11.50
CA ALA A 80 -18.16 -2.30 11.60
C ALA A 80 -18.62 -3.30 10.53
N ARG A 81 -17.83 -3.54 9.48
CA ARG A 81 -18.16 -4.47 8.41
C ARG A 81 -17.73 -5.88 8.79
N LYS A 82 -18.62 -6.86 8.60
CA LYS A 82 -18.29 -8.28 8.74
C LYS A 82 -17.35 -8.79 7.65
N ASN A 83 -17.51 -8.25 6.44
CA ASN A 83 -16.75 -8.64 5.25
C ASN A 83 -16.23 -7.39 4.55
N ILE A 84 -15.00 -7.46 4.03
CA ILE A 84 -14.35 -6.38 3.29
C ILE A 84 -14.06 -6.88 1.88
N SER A 85 -14.45 -6.10 0.88
CA SER A 85 -14.09 -6.34 -0.52
C SER A 85 -12.74 -5.69 -0.79
N VAL A 86 -11.80 -6.46 -1.32
CA VAL A 86 -10.51 -5.98 -1.80
C VAL A 86 -10.49 -6.02 -3.34
N SER A 87 -9.53 -5.32 -3.94
CA SER A 87 -9.38 -5.33 -5.41
C SER A 87 -9.24 -6.76 -5.94
N GLY A 88 -9.90 -7.04 -7.06
CA GLY A 88 -9.75 -8.30 -7.79
C GLY A 88 -8.47 -8.41 -8.62
N THR A 89 -7.72 -7.30 -8.75
CA THR A 89 -6.42 -7.23 -9.42
C THR A 89 -5.34 -7.88 -8.55
N VAL A 90 -5.36 -9.20 -8.52
CA VAL A 90 -4.47 -10.03 -7.70
C VAL A 90 -3.61 -10.89 -8.62
N ALA A 91 -2.33 -10.99 -8.27
CA ALA A 91 -1.40 -11.87 -8.97
C ALA A 91 -1.65 -13.34 -8.59
N GLN A 92 -1.58 -14.24 -9.57
CA GLN A 92 -1.80 -15.67 -9.40
C GLN A 92 -0.66 -16.45 -10.04
N THR A 93 -0.12 -17.44 -9.33
CA THR A 93 0.92 -18.32 -9.85
C THR A 93 0.31 -19.59 -10.45
N ASN A 94 0.83 -20.02 -11.60
CA ASN A 94 0.66 -21.36 -12.14
C ASN A 94 1.81 -22.27 -11.61
N PRO A 95 1.52 -23.23 -10.71
CA PRO A 95 2.54 -24.06 -10.10
C PRO A 95 3.31 -24.96 -11.08
N LEU A 96 2.73 -25.27 -12.24
CA LEU A 96 3.35 -26.13 -13.26
C LEU A 96 4.52 -25.42 -13.97
N TYR A 97 4.44 -24.09 -14.12
CA TYR A 97 5.48 -23.29 -14.75
C TYR A 97 6.42 -22.62 -13.74
N CYS A 98 6.12 -22.67 -12.44
CA CYS A 98 6.93 -22.03 -11.42
C CYS A 98 8.30 -22.72 -11.30
N SER A 99 9.40 -21.97 -11.42
CA SER A 99 10.77 -22.50 -11.27
C SER A 99 11.29 -22.49 -9.83
N SER A 100 10.48 -22.05 -8.86
CA SER A 100 10.86 -21.96 -7.45
C SER A 100 12.08 -21.07 -7.14
N CYS A 101 12.39 -20.11 -8.01
CA CYS A 101 13.57 -19.24 -7.87
C CYS A 101 13.51 -18.18 -6.74
N GLY A 102 12.34 -17.92 -6.16
CA GLY A 102 12.19 -17.02 -5.00
C GLY A 102 12.21 -15.51 -5.28
N ILE A 103 12.46 -15.07 -6.52
CA ILE A 103 12.49 -13.63 -6.87
C ILE A 103 11.17 -12.92 -6.52
N CYS A 104 10.03 -13.59 -6.71
CA CYS A 104 8.73 -13.03 -6.35
C CYS A 104 8.59 -12.74 -4.85
N VAL A 105 9.18 -13.58 -3.99
CA VAL A 105 9.15 -13.42 -2.52
C VAL A 105 10.01 -12.24 -2.09
N SER A 106 11.23 -12.12 -2.64
CA SER A 106 12.16 -11.05 -2.25
C SER A 106 11.73 -9.67 -2.74
N ILE A 107 11.08 -9.60 -3.90
CA ILE A 107 10.74 -8.31 -4.52
C ILE A 107 9.40 -7.73 -4.05
N CYS A 108 8.52 -8.54 -3.45
CA CYS A 108 7.20 -8.06 -3.07
C CYS A 108 7.27 -7.16 -1.83
N PRO A 109 6.92 -5.86 -1.92
CA PRO A 109 6.96 -4.97 -0.76
C PRO A 109 5.86 -5.31 0.26
N TYR A 110 4.88 -6.15 -0.10
CA TYR A 110 3.77 -6.56 0.75
C TYR A 110 3.92 -7.96 1.33
N SER A 111 5.02 -8.66 1.01
CA SER A 111 5.26 -10.05 1.44
C SER A 111 4.10 -11.00 1.09
N ALA A 112 3.44 -10.76 -0.03
CA ALA A 112 2.30 -11.57 -0.47
C ALA A 112 2.71 -12.96 -1.01
N PRO A 113 3.81 -13.11 -1.76
CA PRO A 113 4.28 -14.41 -2.22
C PRO A 113 4.98 -15.19 -1.12
N HIS A 114 4.69 -16.48 -1.02
CA HIS A 114 5.36 -17.43 -0.14
C HIS A 114 5.51 -18.78 -0.85
N PHE A 115 6.29 -19.70 -0.28
CA PHE A 115 6.41 -21.05 -0.82
C PHE A 115 5.39 -21.99 -0.16
N ILE A 116 4.74 -22.81 -0.97
CA ILE A 116 3.81 -23.84 -0.51
C ILE A 116 4.60 -24.89 0.29
N GLU A 117 4.20 -25.14 1.54
CA GLU A 117 4.90 -26.07 2.43
C GLU A 117 4.44 -27.53 2.30
N LYS A 118 3.21 -27.78 1.83
CA LYS A 118 2.59 -29.12 1.79
C LYS A 118 1.79 -29.34 0.52
N GLY A 119 1.74 -30.60 0.07
CA GLY A 119 0.92 -31.05 -1.05
C GLY A 119 1.68 -31.19 -2.38
N PRO A 120 0.96 -31.41 -3.50
CA PRO A 120 1.56 -31.76 -4.79
C PRO A 120 2.44 -30.64 -5.40
N PHE A 121 2.26 -29.40 -4.94
CA PHE A 121 3.00 -28.23 -5.41
C PHE A 121 3.97 -27.68 -4.37
N THR A 122 4.43 -28.52 -3.42
CA THR A 122 5.40 -28.14 -2.40
C THR A 122 6.63 -27.49 -3.04
N GLY A 123 7.07 -26.37 -2.47
CA GLY A 123 8.20 -25.57 -2.97
C GLY A 123 7.86 -24.66 -4.16
N ARG A 124 6.63 -24.67 -4.68
CA ARG A 124 6.17 -23.66 -5.65
C ARG A 124 5.72 -22.39 -4.94
N ALA A 125 5.85 -21.25 -5.62
CA ALA A 125 5.42 -19.97 -5.09
C ALA A 125 3.89 -19.84 -5.18
N GLU A 126 3.25 -19.41 -4.10
CA GLU A 126 1.84 -19.07 -4.02
C GLU A 126 1.70 -17.62 -3.54
N ILE A 127 0.70 -16.92 -4.07
CA ILE A 127 0.45 -15.52 -3.73
C ILE A 127 -0.75 -15.46 -2.80
N ASN A 128 -0.57 -14.89 -1.62
CA ASN A 128 -1.68 -14.61 -0.72
C ASN A 128 -2.54 -13.48 -1.32
N PRO A 129 -3.80 -13.75 -1.72
CA PRO A 129 -4.64 -12.77 -2.39
C PRO A 129 -5.04 -11.61 -1.47
N VAL A 130 -5.01 -11.79 -0.16
CA VAL A 130 -5.38 -10.76 0.83
C VAL A 130 -4.28 -9.71 0.99
N LEU A 131 -3.02 -10.12 0.87
CA LEU A 131 -1.85 -9.22 0.99
C LEU A 131 -1.48 -8.56 -0.35
N CYS A 132 -1.91 -9.14 -1.47
CA CYS A 132 -1.57 -8.64 -2.80
C CYS A 132 -2.27 -7.30 -3.10
N LYS A 133 -1.50 -6.25 -3.36
CA LYS A 133 -2.01 -4.94 -3.81
C LYS A 133 -2.05 -4.76 -5.33
N GLY A 134 -1.77 -5.82 -6.09
CA GLY A 134 -1.93 -5.79 -7.56
C GLY A 134 -0.90 -4.98 -8.34
N CYS A 135 0.26 -4.64 -7.77
CA CYS A 135 1.25 -3.78 -8.44
C CYS A 135 1.99 -4.42 -9.63
N GLY A 136 1.89 -5.75 -9.83
CA GLY A 136 2.49 -6.45 -10.98
C GLY A 136 4.02 -6.69 -10.91
N LEU A 137 4.71 -6.25 -9.86
CA LEU A 137 6.17 -6.36 -9.76
C LEU A 137 6.69 -7.81 -9.82
N CYS A 138 5.98 -8.74 -9.17
CA CYS A 138 6.32 -10.17 -9.22
C CYS A 138 6.04 -10.80 -10.59
N VAL A 139 5.07 -10.29 -11.34
CA VAL A 139 4.71 -10.76 -12.69
C VAL A 139 5.80 -10.37 -13.68
N ALA A 140 6.17 -9.08 -13.69
CA ALA A 140 7.25 -8.57 -14.54
C ALA A 140 8.61 -9.23 -14.25
N SER A 141 8.85 -9.62 -13.00
CA SER A 141 10.11 -10.25 -12.58
C SER A 141 10.13 -11.78 -12.71
N CYS A 142 8.99 -12.41 -13.06
CA CYS A 142 8.88 -13.86 -13.11
C CYS A 142 9.58 -14.42 -14.36
N ARG A 143 10.81 -14.92 -14.18
CA ARG A 143 11.61 -15.49 -15.29
C ARG A 143 10.95 -16.66 -16.01
N SER A 144 10.14 -17.44 -15.31
CA SER A 144 9.47 -18.61 -15.89
C SER A 144 8.07 -18.29 -16.44
N GLY A 145 7.64 -17.03 -16.39
CA GLY A 145 6.30 -16.63 -16.84
C GLY A 145 5.15 -17.24 -16.02
N ALA A 146 5.44 -17.79 -14.84
CA ALA A 146 4.48 -18.54 -14.05
C ALA A 146 3.44 -17.68 -13.35
N ILE A 147 3.68 -16.37 -13.20
CA ILE A 147 2.81 -15.48 -12.43
C ILE A 147 2.06 -14.57 -13.41
N ASN A 148 0.75 -14.46 -13.25
CA ASN A 148 -0.11 -13.59 -14.06
C ASN A 148 -0.91 -12.63 -13.18
N LEU A 149 -1.15 -11.40 -13.63
CA LEU A 149 -1.97 -10.40 -12.92
C LEU A 149 -3.40 -10.40 -13.47
N LYS A 150 -4.39 -10.67 -12.62
CA LYS A 150 -5.80 -10.63 -13.05
C LYS A 150 -6.17 -9.22 -13.51
N GLY A 151 -6.70 -9.11 -14.73
CA GLY A 151 -7.09 -7.85 -15.38
C GLY A 151 -5.97 -7.14 -16.12
N PHE A 152 -4.72 -7.59 -15.98
CA PHE A 152 -3.54 -7.05 -16.68
C PHE A 152 -2.61 -8.20 -17.09
N GLY A 153 -3.19 -9.22 -17.72
CA GLY A 153 -2.42 -10.39 -18.11
C GLY A 153 -1.47 -10.10 -19.27
N THR A 154 -0.38 -10.86 -19.36
CA THR A 154 0.63 -10.68 -20.42
C THR A 154 -0.02 -10.69 -21.81
N ASP A 155 -0.94 -11.61 -22.07
CA ASP A 155 -1.66 -11.69 -23.34
C ASP A 155 -2.51 -10.44 -23.61
N GLN A 156 -3.15 -9.88 -22.57
CA GLN A 156 -3.94 -8.65 -22.67
C GLN A 156 -3.05 -7.45 -22.97
N ILE A 157 -1.88 -7.36 -22.32
CA ILE A 157 -0.91 -6.30 -22.56
C ILE A 157 -0.32 -6.40 -23.96
N MET A 158 0.06 -7.60 -24.40
CA MET A 158 0.59 -7.82 -25.75
C MET A 158 -0.46 -7.54 -26.82
N ALA A 159 -1.73 -7.87 -26.59
CA ALA A 159 -2.83 -7.49 -27.47
C ALA A 159 -2.93 -5.95 -27.60
N MET A 160 -2.86 -5.21 -26.48
CA MET A 160 -2.85 -3.74 -26.53
C MET A 160 -1.66 -3.16 -27.29
N ILE A 161 -0.47 -3.76 -27.18
CA ILE A 161 0.74 -3.30 -27.88
C ILE A 161 0.64 -3.58 -29.39
N ASN A 162 0.15 -4.75 -29.78
CA ASN A 162 0.08 -5.14 -31.18
C ASN A 162 -0.98 -4.37 -32.00
N GLU A 163 -1.93 -3.74 -31.32
CA GLU A 163 -2.97 -2.89 -31.93
C GLU A 163 -2.55 -1.39 -31.98
N MET A 164 -1.33 -1.05 -31.54
CA MET A 164 -0.71 0.28 -31.75
C MET A 164 0.04 0.34 -33.09
#